data_AF-A0A1G2XCQ7-F1
#
_entry.id   AF-A0A1G2XCQ7-F1
#
_cell.length_a   1.000
_cell.length_b   1.000
_cell.length_c   1.000
_cell.angle_alpha   90.00
_cell.angle_beta   90.00
_cell.angle_gamma   90.00
#
_symmetry.space_group_name_H-M   'P 1'
#
loop_
_entity.id
_entity.type
_entity.pdbx_description
1 polymer ?
#
loop_
_entity_poly.entity_id
_entity_poly.type
_entity_poly.pdbx_seq_one_letter_code
_entity_poly.pdbx_strand_id
1 'polypeptide(L)' 'METPGDQKNRQLPSKLLGAGFEFGGVIAVFCYIGYKLDEARHTSFPYFLLGGFFLSFTGMLYLLFKETRDARKK' A
#
# COMPACT_ATOMS: atom_id res chain seq x y z
N MET A 1 40.94 5.62 -5.83
CA MET A 1 40.75 4.25 -5.29
C MET A 1 39.47 4.29 -4.46
N GLU A 2 38.34 3.97 -5.08
CA GLU A 2 37.03 3.93 -4.40
C GLU A 2 36.76 2.47 -4.03
N THR A 3 36.56 2.23 -2.74
CA THR A 3 36.39 0.90 -2.15
C THR A 3 35.03 0.29 -2.55
N PRO A 4 34.98 -0.98 -2.97
CA PRO A 4 33.76 -1.64 -3.48
C PRO A 4 32.80 -2.11 -2.37
N GLY A 5 32.49 -1.24 -1.39
CA GLY A 5 31.71 -1.59 -0.18
C GLY A 5 30.35 -0.91 -0.02
N ASP A 6 30.05 0.18 -0.74
CA ASP A 6 28.88 1.04 -0.44
C ASP A 6 27.58 0.64 -1.18
N GLN A 7 27.65 -0.21 -2.20
CA GLN A 7 26.50 -0.54 -3.06
C GLN A 7 25.45 -1.45 -2.40
N LYS A 8 25.79 -2.17 -1.33
CA LYS A 8 24.88 -3.16 -0.72
C LYS A 8 23.80 -2.54 0.18
N ASN A 9 23.96 -1.28 0.62
CA ASN A 9 23.04 -0.62 1.56
C ASN A 9 22.05 0.37 0.90
N ARG A 10 22.19 0.68 -0.39
CA ARG A 10 21.31 1.63 -1.09
C ARG A 10 20.08 1.00 -1.77
N GLN A 11 19.98 -0.33 -1.81
CA GLN A 11 18.88 -1.03 -2.48
C GLN A 11 17.68 -1.38 -1.57
N LEU A 12 17.88 -1.34 -0.25
CA LEU A 12 16.83 -1.50 0.75
C LEU A 12 15.87 -0.30 0.82
N PRO A 13 16.32 0.97 0.82
CA PRO A 13 15.42 2.11 0.94
C PRO A 13 14.52 2.27 -0.30
N SER A 14 15.03 2.05 -1.50
CA SER A 14 14.27 2.29 -2.75
C SER A 14 13.19 1.25 -3.01
N LYS A 15 13.41 -0.03 -2.67
CA LYS A 15 12.37 -1.07 -2.76
C LYS A 15 11.26 -0.85 -1.73
N LEU A 16 11.62 -0.49 -0.50
CA LEU A 16 10.66 -0.20 0.56
C LEU A 16 9.86 1.08 0.26
N LEU A 17 10.51 2.10 -0.30
CA LEU A 17 9.85 3.34 -0.73
C LEU A 17 8.87 3.08 -1.87
N GLY A 18 9.23 2.25 -2.85
CA GLY A 18 8.35 1.84 -3.95
C GLY A 18 7.11 1.11 -3.44
N ALA A 19 7.29 0.11 -2.57
CA ALA A 19 6.18 -0.63 -1.97
C ALA A 19 5.27 0.26 -1.10
N GLY A 20 5.86 1.19 -0.34
CA GLY A 20 5.11 2.18 0.44
C GLY A 20 4.34 3.17 -0.43
N PHE A 21 4.90 3.58 -1.56
CA PHE A 21 4.25 4.45 -2.52
C PHE A 21 3.08 3.75 -3.23
N GLU A 22 3.25 2.51 -3.65
CA GLU A 22 2.18 1.69 -4.22
C GLU A 22 1.05 1.46 -3.20
N PHE A 23 1.41 1.10 -1.97
CA PHE A 23 0.45 0.92 -0.88
C PHE A 23 -0.33 2.20 -0.55
N GLY A 24 0.41 3.30 -0.35
CA GLY A 24 -0.19 4.61 -0.06
C GLY A 24 -1.03 5.14 -1.22
N GLY A 25 -0.59 4.91 -2.46
CA GLY A 25 -1.33 5.28 -3.67
C GLY A 25 -2.64 4.54 -3.80
N VAL A 26 -2.65 3.21 -3.61
CA VAL A 26 -3.88 2.40 -3.64
C VAL A 26 -4.86 2.86 -2.55
N ILE A 27 -4.38 3.06 -1.32
CA ILE A 27 -5.22 3.57 -0.23
C ILE A 27 -5.77 4.95 -0.56
N ALA A 28 -4.94 5.86 -1.05
CA ALA A 28 -5.36 7.23 -1.39
C ALA A 28 -6.43 7.23 -2.49
N VAL A 29 -6.28 6.43 -3.54
CA VAL A 29 -7.27 6.31 -4.62
C VAL A 29 -8.60 5.75 -4.11
N PHE A 30 -8.58 4.66 -3.35
CA PHE A 30 -9.80 4.06 -2.80
C PHE A 30 -10.48 4.98 -1.77
N CYS A 31 -9.72 5.64 -0.90
CA CYS A 31 -10.26 6.64 0.03
C CYS A 31 -10.84 7.84 -0.71
N TYR A 32 -10.20 8.33 -1.78
CA TYR A 32 -10.70 9.46 -2.57
C TYR A 32 -12.00 9.11 -3.28
N ILE A 33 -12.09 7.91 -3.88
CA ILE A 33 -13.32 7.41 -4.49
C ILE A 33 -14.42 7.26 -3.42
N GLY A 34 -14.09 6.64 -2.28
CA GLY A 34 -15.01 6.47 -1.16
C GLY A 34 -15.53 7.81 -0.64
N TYR A 35 -14.64 8.79 -0.48
CA TYR A 35 -14.99 10.16 -0.09
C TYR A 35 -15.97 10.80 -1.07
N LYS A 36 -15.68 10.73 -2.37
CA LYS A 36 -16.56 11.27 -3.41
C LYS A 36 -17.93 10.58 -3.46
N LEU A 37 -17.97 9.27 -3.20
CA LEU A 37 -19.21 8.52 -3.14
C LEU A 37 -20.05 8.89 -1.91
N ASP A 38 -19.39 9.11 -0.77
CA ASP A 38 -20.04 9.51 0.48
C ASP A 38 -20.59 10.94 0.39
N GLU A 39 -19.82 11.86 -0.19
CA GLU A 39 -20.22 13.23 -0.52
C GLU A 39 -21.43 13.24 -1.46
N ALA A 40 -21.43 12.41 -2.50
CA ALA A 40 -22.56 12.29 -3.44
C ALA A 40 -23.83 11.66 -2.82
N ARG A 41 -23.67 10.85 -1.78
CA ARG A 41 -24.76 10.16 -1.08
C ARG A 41 -25.30 10.95 0.12
N HIS A 42 -24.75 12.14 0.43
CA HIS A 42 -25.10 12.96 1.60
C HIS A 42 -25.19 12.13 2.89
N THR A 43 -24.31 11.15 3.04
CA THR A 43 -24.38 10.23 4.18
C THR A 43 -23.72 10.89 5.40
N SER A 44 -24.39 10.88 6.55
CA SER A 44 -23.86 11.50 7.79
C SER A 44 -22.61 10.80 8.34
N PHE A 45 -22.30 9.61 7.85
CA PHE A 45 -21.16 8.81 8.28
C PHE A 45 -20.40 8.28 7.06
N PRO A 46 -19.05 8.40 7.04
CA PRO A 46 -18.22 8.08 5.89
C PRO A 46 -18.01 6.57 5.69
N TYR A 47 -19.09 5.81 5.54
CA TYR A 47 -19.06 4.34 5.45
C TYR A 47 -18.30 3.86 4.22
N PHE A 48 -18.43 4.55 3.07
CA PHE A 48 -17.74 4.14 1.84
C PHE A 48 -16.25 4.44 1.90
N LEU A 49 -15.86 5.55 2.53
CA LEU A 49 -14.46 5.87 2.78
C LEU A 49 -13.82 4.85 3.73
N LEU A 50 -14.50 4.53 4.84
CA LEU A 50 -14.03 3.55 5.82
C LEU A 50 -13.95 2.14 5.20
N GLY A 51 -14.96 1.77 4.42
CA GLY A 51 -14.99 0.51 3.69
C GLY A 51 -13.87 0.42 2.64
N GLY A 52 -13.66 1.49 1.87
CA GLY A 52 -12.56 1.59 0.90
C GLY A 52 -11.19 1.45 1.56
N PHE A 53 -10.97 2.12 2.69
CA PHE A 53 -9.74 1.99 3.47
C PHE A 53 -9.50 0.55 3.94
N PHE A 54 -10.50 -0.07 4.57
CA PHE A 54 -10.37 -1.46 5.06
C PHE A 54 -10.14 -2.46 3.93
N LEU A 55 -10.80 -2.26 2.78
CA LEU A 55 -10.64 -3.11 1.61
C LEU A 55 -9.21 -3.01 1.04
N SER A 56 -8.69 -1.80 0.86
CA SER A 56 -7.31 -1.58 0.39
C SER A 56 -6.29 -2.10 1.39
N PHE A 57 -6.50 -1.84 2.69
CA PHE A 57 -5.63 -2.30 3.76
C PHE A 57 -5.56 -3.83 3.82
N THR A 58 -6.73 -4.50 3.86
CA THR A 58 -6.81 -5.96 3.91
C THR A 58 -6.27 -6.60 2.64
N GLY A 59 -6.55 -6.00 1.47
CA GLY A 59 -6.03 -6.46 0.18
C GLY A 59 -4.50 -6.43 0.11
N MET A 60 -3.88 -5.33 0.56
CA MET A 60 -2.41 -5.28 0.60
C MET A 60 -1.83 -6.21 1.67
N LEU A 61 -2.48 -6.33 2.83
CA LEU A 61 -2.06 -7.28 3.87
C LEU A 61 -2.09 -8.71 3.34
N TYR A 62 -3.12 -9.07 2.58
CA TYR A 62 -3.26 -10.36 1.94
C TYR A 62 -2.16 -10.60 0.89
N LEU A 63 -1.87 -9.60 0.04
CA LEU A 63 -0.78 -9.66 -0.92
C LEU A 63 0.57 -9.87 -0.23
N LEU A 64 0.85 -9.11 0.83
CA LEU A 64 2.07 -9.23 1.63
C LEU A 64 2.19 -10.63 2.27
N PHE A 65 1.11 -11.15 2.83
CA PHE A 65 1.06 -12.51 3.38
C PHE A 65 1.29 -13.57 2.30
N LYS A 66 0.67 -13.39 1.13
CA LYS A 66 0.83 -14.30 -0.01
C LYS A 66 2.27 -14.28 -0.52
N GLU A 67 2.85 -13.10 -0.68
CA GLU A 67 4.23 -12.90 -1.13
C GLU A 67 5.22 -13.52 -0.14
N THR A 68 4.99 -13.36 1.17
CA THR A 68 5.79 -14.00 2.22
C THR A 68 5.67 -15.53 2.17
N ARG A 69 4.48 -16.07 1.90
CA ARG A 69 4.27 -17.52 1.75
C ARG A 69 4.92 -18.09 0.48
N ASP A 70 4.86 -17.37 -0.64
CA ASP A 70 5.53 -17.75 -1.89
C ASP A 70 7.06 -17.64 -1.77
N ALA A 71 7.56 -16.60 -1.08
CA ALA A 71 8.99 -16.43 -0.80
C ALA A 71 9.56 -17.59 0.04
N ARG A 72 8.73 -18.25 0.86
CA ARG A 72 9.09 -19.44 1.68
C ARG A 72 9.09 -20.76 0.91
N LYS A 73 8.61 -20.80 -0.35
CA LYS A 73 8.54 -22.01 -1.18
C LYS A 73 9.67 -22.13 -2.22
N LYS A 74 10.54 -21.14 -2.32
CA LYS A 74 11.81 -21.22 -3.07
C LYS A 74 12.94 -21.65 -2.15
#